data_AF-J1JT39-F1
#
_entry.id   AF-J1JT39-F1
#
_cell.length_a   1.000
_cell.length_b   1.000
_cell.length_c   1.000
_cell.angle_alpha   90.00
_cell.angle_beta   90.00
_cell.angle_gamma   90.00
#
_symmetry.space_group_name_H-M   'P 1'
#
loop_
_entity.id
_entity.type
_entity.pdbx_description
1 polymer ?
#
loop_
_entity_poly.entity_id
_entity_poly.type
_entity_poly.pdbx_seq_one_letter_code
_entity_poly.pdbx_strand_id
1 'polypeptide(L)' 'MKKILLSCIAVLTTGLIVTGCEKTYTVEEFKKNDELRDKWGMKCFVYNKADQSSQNCQNALKAKQELDKPISTRRGVGF' A
#
# COMPACT_ATOMS: atom_id res chain seq x y z
N MET A 1 21.88 -23.57 -32.16
CA MET A 1 22.68 -23.02 -31.02
C MET A 1 22.26 -21.56 -30.91
N LYS A 2 21.53 -21.06 -29.91
CA LYS A 2 21.54 -21.26 -28.46
C LYS A 2 20.08 -21.19 -27.98
N LYS A 3 19.36 -22.31 -27.97
CA LYS A 3 18.96 -23.05 -26.75
C LYS A 3 18.94 -22.19 -25.48
N ILE A 4 17.73 -22.05 -24.93
CA ILE A 4 17.46 -22.21 -23.49
C ILE A 4 18.30 -21.27 -22.62
N LEU A 5 17.90 -20.00 -22.56
CA LEU A 5 18.36 -19.13 -21.49
C LEU A 5 17.13 -18.59 -20.77
N LEU A 6 16.95 -19.16 -19.57
CA LEU A 6 16.05 -18.75 -18.49
C LEU A 6 14.62 -19.31 -18.48
N SER A 7 14.51 -20.59 -18.84
CA SER A 7 13.76 -21.56 -18.03
C SER A 7 14.63 -21.91 -16.80
N CYS A 8 14.49 -21.15 -15.71
CA CYS A 8 14.98 -21.39 -14.35
C CYS A 8 14.74 -20.07 -13.61
N ILE A 9 13.71 -19.91 -12.77
CA ILE A 9 13.78 -20.29 -11.36
C ILE A 9 12.36 -20.24 -10.77
N ALA A 10 12.01 -21.27 -10.01
CA ALA A 10 10.92 -21.38 -9.05
C ALA A 10 9.49 -21.26 -9.63
N VAL A 11 8.76 -22.34 -9.88
CA VAL A 11 8.33 -23.31 -8.86
C VAL A 11 8.17 -22.61 -7.51
N LEU A 12 7.24 -21.66 -7.45
CA LEU A 12 6.48 -21.51 -6.22
C LEU A 12 5.19 -22.28 -6.44
N THR A 13 5.24 -23.53 -5.98
CA THR A 13 4.12 -24.27 -5.39
C THR A 13 3.13 -23.29 -4.76
N THR A 14 2.22 -22.74 -5.55
CA THR A 14 1.18 -21.85 -5.01
C THR A 14 -0.04 -22.71 -4.74
N GLY A 15 0.17 -23.78 -3.97
CA GLY A 15 -0.76 -24.11 -2.89
C GLY A 15 -0.64 -23.08 -1.78
N LEU A 16 -0.66 -21.79 -2.14
CA LEU A 16 -0.78 -20.71 -1.19
C LEU A 16 -2.26 -20.61 -0.93
N ILE A 17 -2.64 -21.31 0.13
CA ILE A 17 -3.86 -21.16 0.91
C ILE A 17 -4.55 -19.86 0.51
N VAL A 18 -5.75 -19.99 -0.05
CA VAL A 18 -6.70 -18.89 -0.23
C VAL A 18 -7.11 -18.40 1.16
N THR A 19 -6.19 -17.76 1.87
CA THR A 19 -6.51 -16.74 2.86
C THR A 19 -6.67 -15.48 2.01
N GLY A 20 -7.92 -15.06 1.80
CA GLY A 20 -8.34 -14.16 0.71
C GLY A 20 -7.29 -13.15 0.25
N CYS A 21 -6.99 -13.16 -1.06
CA CYS A 21 -6.18 -12.14 -1.73
C CYS A 21 -6.86 -10.78 -1.58
N GLU A 22 -6.68 -10.14 -0.44
CA GLU A 22 -7.14 -8.79 -0.19
C GLU A 22 -6.33 -7.88 -1.11
N LYS A 23 -7.02 -7.19 -2.03
CA LYS A 23 -6.37 -6.32 -3.03
C LYS A 23 -5.39 -5.38 -2.33
N THR A 24 -4.15 -5.33 -2.80
CA THR A 24 -3.18 -4.31 -2.39
C THR A 24 -3.46 -3.02 -3.16
N TYR A 25 -3.74 -1.93 -2.45
CA TYR A 25 -3.99 -0.61 -2.99
C TYR A 25 -2.73 0.24 -2.92
N THR A 26 -2.46 1.06 -3.94
CA THR A 26 -1.33 1.99 -3.92
C THR A 26 -1.61 3.24 -3.08
N VAL A 27 -0.55 3.99 -2.75
CA VAL A 27 -0.66 5.27 -2.04
C VAL A 27 -1.52 6.26 -2.83
N GLU A 28 -1.39 6.29 -4.15
CA GLU A 28 -2.15 7.17 -5.05
C GLU A 28 -3.64 6.81 -5.09
N GLU A 29 -3.98 5.52 -5.04
CA GLU A 29 -5.37 5.08 -4.93
C GLU A 29 -6.00 5.58 -3.61
N PHE A 30 -5.26 5.51 -2.49
CA PHE A 30 -5.71 6.03 -1.20
C PHE A 30 -5.80 7.57 -1.14
N LYS A 31 -4.97 8.29 -1.89
CA LYS A 31 -5.06 9.75 -1.99
C LYS A 31 -6.26 10.22 -2.80
N LYS A 32 -6.63 9.47 -3.84
CA LYS A 32 -7.74 9.80 -4.75
C LYS A 32 -9.10 9.37 -4.20
N ASN A 33 -9.13 8.44 -3.24
CA ASN A 33 -10.35 7.87 -2.70
C ASN A 33 -10.37 7.96 -1.18
N ASP A 34 -11.08 8.97 -0.68
CA ASP A 34 -11.23 9.24 0.75
C ASP A 34 -11.97 8.12 1.48
N GLU A 35 -13.04 7.57 0.90
CA GLU A 35 -13.81 6.48 1.50
C GLU A 35 -12.95 5.21 1.69
N LEU A 36 -12.13 4.88 0.67
CA LEU A 36 -11.19 3.77 0.75
C LEU A 36 -10.17 3.99 1.88
N ARG A 37 -9.62 5.20 1.98
CA ARG A 37 -8.66 5.55 3.04
C ARG A 37 -9.30 5.48 4.43
N ASP A 38 -10.53 5.96 4.58
CA ASP A 38 -11.23 5.95 5.87
C ASP A 38 -11.58 4.52 6.30
N LYS A 39 -12.08 3.70 5.37
CA LYS A 39 -12.36 2.28 5.62
C LYS A 39 -11.11 1.53 6.10
N TRP A 40 -9.99 1.74 5.42
CA TRP A 40 -8.71 1.14 5.82
C TRP A 40 -8.18 1.76 7.11
N GLY A 41 -8.36 3.06 7.34
CA GLY A 41 -8.02 3.73 8.59
C GLY A 41 -8.77 3.12 9.78
N MET A 42 -10.07 2.88 9.65
CA MET A 42 -10.87 2.19 10.66
C MET A 42 -10.41 0.75 10.86
N LYS A 43 -10.12 0.03 9.77
CA LYS A 43 -9.66 -1.37 9.83
C LYS A 43 -8.30 -1.50 10.52
N CYS A 44 -7.35 -0.61 10.21
CA CYS A 44 -5.97 -0.64 10.68
C CYS A 44 -5.79 -0.06 12.08
N PHE A 45 -6.43 1.09 12.38
CA PHE A 45 -6.10 1.89 13.57
C PHE A 45 -7.19 1.92 14.63
N VAL A 46 -8.46 1.68 14.25
CA VAL A 46 -9.60 1.76 15.19
C VAL A 46 -10.00 0.38 15.70
N TYR A 47 -10.27 -0.54 14.77
CA TYR A 47 -10.76 -1.88 15.14
C TYR A 47 -9.67 -2.94 15.24
N ASN A 48 -8.44 -2.60 14.85
CA ASN A 48 -7.31 -3.54 14.76
C ASN A 48 -7.68 -4.84 14.02
N LYS A 49 -8.54 -4.73 12.99
CA LYS A 49 -9.09 -5.83 12.19
C LYS A 49 -8.25 -6.14 10.95
N ALA A 50 -7.30 -5.28 10.62
CA ALA A 50 -6.25 -5.54 9.65
C ALA A 50 -4.95 -5.78 10.40
N ASP A 51 -4.11 -6.64 9.84
CA ASP A 51 -2.71 -6.68 10.22
C ASP A 51 -2.11 -5.29 9.99
N GLN A 52 -1.67 -4.63 11.06
CA GLN A 52 -1.06 -3.30 10.98
C GLN A 52 0.22 -3.30 10.14
N SER A 53 0.87 -4.47 10.00
CA SER A 53 2.02 -4.65 9.12
C SER A 53 1.62 -4.84 7.65
N SER A 54 0.32 -4.98 7.33
CA SER A 54 -0.15 -5.13 5.96
C SER A 54 0.22 -3.92 5.11
N GLN A 55 0.59 -4.19 3.85
CA GLN A 55 0.97 -3.17 2.88
C GLN A 55 -0.11 -2.08 2.72
N ASN A 56 -1.38 -2.45 2.86
CA ASN A 56 -2.49 -1.51 2.77
C ASN A 56 -2.57 -0.56 3.97
N CYS A 57 -2.30 -1.02 5.19
CA CYS A 57 -2.22 -0.13 6.36
C CYS A 57 -1.06 0.85 6.22
N GLN A 58 0.10 0.40 5.74
CA GLN A 58 1.25 1.26 5.47
C GLN A 58 0.95 2.30 4.38
N ASN A 59 0.32 1.87 3.28
CA ASN A 59 -0.02 2.75 2.17
C ASN A 59 -1.11 3.77 2.54
N ALA A 60 -2.13 3.36 3.31
CA ALA A 60 -3.16 4.27 3.81
C ALA A 60 -2.60 5.33 4.77
N LEU A 61 -1.69 4.92 5.68
CA LEU A 61 -1.00 5.85 6.58
C LEU A 61 -0.14 6.85 5.80
N LYS A 62 0.65 6.36 4.85
CA LYS A 62 1.50 7.20 4.00
C LYS A 62 0.69 8.18 3.16
N ALA A 63 -0.43 7.73 2.58
CA ALA A 63 -1.35 8.60 1.84
C ALA A 63 -1.89 9.72 2.72
N LYS A 64 -2.33 9.40 3.95
CA LYS A 64 -2.77 10.40 4.92
C LYS A 64 -1.66 11.40 5.27
N GLN A 65 -0.45 10.92 5.60
CA GLN A 65 0.69 11.80 5.89
C GLN A 65 1.05 12.73 4.73
N GLU A 66 0.95 12.26 3.48
CA GLU A 66 1.27 13.07 2.31
C GLU A 66 0.16 14.08 1.97
N LEU A 67 -1.09 13.83 2.38
CA LEU A 67 -2.18 14.80 2.30
C LEU A 67 -2.14 15.82 3.45
N ASP A 68 -1.76 15.38 4.65
CA ASP A 68 -1.67 16.21 5.86
C ASP A 68 -0.41 17.09 5.88
N LYS A 69 0.62 16.72 5.10
CA LYS A 69 1.77 17.61 4.91
C LYS A 69 1.26 18.90 4.27
N PRO A 70 1.39 20.07 4.94
CA PRO A 70 1.15 21.33 4.26
C PRO A 70 2.07 21.35 3.04
N ILE A 71 1.60 21.92 1.93
CA ILE A 71 2.39 22.11 0.72
C ILE A 71 3.59 23.01 1.08
N SER A 72 4.64 22.45 1.67
CA SER A 72 5.84 23.17 2.13
C SER A 72 6.84 23.37 0.98
N THR A 73 6.33 23.46 -0.24
CA THR A 73 7.10 23.85 -1.41
C THR A 73 6.26 24.76 -2.29
N ARG A 74 6.13 26.04 -1.88
CA ARG A 74 6.58 27.15 -2.72
C ARG A 74 6.68 28.49 -1.97
N ARG A 75 7.93 28.96 -1.88
CA ARG A 75 8.43 30.32 -1.59
C ARG A 75 8.46 30.80 -0.15
N GLY A 76 9.69 30.83 0.37
CA GLY A 76 10.28 31.94 1.12
C GLY A 76 9.44 32.59 2.21
N VAL A 77 9.68 32.20 3.46
CA VAL A 77 9.49 33.10 4.58
C VAL A 77 10.74 32.99 5.43
N GLY A 78 11.66 33.92 5.20
CA GLY A 78 12.59 34.36 6.22
C GLY A 78 11.85 35.38 7.10
N PHE A 79 11.93 35.17 8.40
CA PHE A 79 11.88 36.21 9.44
C PHE A 79 12.85 35.78 10.53
#